data_AF-A0A3S7P4S2-F1
#
_entry.id   AF-A0A3S7P4S2-F1
#
_cell.length_a   1.000
_cell.length_b   1.000
_cell.length_c   1.000
_cell.angle_alpha   90.00
_cell.angle_beta   90.00
_cell.angle_gamma   90.00
#
_symmetry.space_group_name_H-M   'P 1'
#
loop_
_entity.id
_entity.type
_entity.pdbx_description
1 polymer ?
#
loop_
_entity_poly.entity_id
_entity_poly.type
_entity_poly.pdbx_seq_one_letter_code
_entity_poly.pdbx_strand_id
1 'polypeptide(L)'
;MTISMHSLLQKTEVVKEVSNNSFPRPIQIRRDITRYNQPRYIVLWRDEFETKRNDSSAESYYIEPIAELLVKNDKLRYAVKPSSHHRVNSRFDEAVKCAVNEALTQELQLLA
;
A
#
# COMPACT_ATOMS: atom_id res chain seq x y z
N MET A 1 -4.71 1.63 12.36
CA MET A 1 -3.29 1.82 12.74
C MET A 1 -2.74 2.91 11.84
N THR A 2 -2.12 3.95 12.40
CA THR A 2 -1.51 5.03 11.61
C THR A 2 -0.01 4.85 11.55
N ILE A 3 0.59 5.26 10.43
CA ILE A 3 2.04 5.20 10.19
C ILE A 3 2.56 6.63 10.05
N SER A 4 3.67 6.94 10.72
CA SER A 4 4.35 8.22 10.51
C SER A 4 4.78 8.35 9.04
N MET A 5 4.43 9.46 8.41
CA MET A 5 4.79 9.80 7.03
C MET A 5 6.31 9.70 6.80
N HIS A 6 7.10 10.15 7.77
CA HIS A 6 8.55 10.07 7.72
C HIS A 6 9.05 8.61 7.68
N SER A 7 8.52 7.77 8.58
CA SER A 7 8.84 6.34 8.58
C SER A 7 8.40 5.65 7.29
N LEU A 8 7.21 5.99 6.77
CA LEU A 8 6.72 5.44 5.52
C LEU A 8 7.65 5.81 4.35
N LEU A 9 8.02 7.08 4.21
CA LEU A 9 8.90 7.56 3.14
C LEU A 9 10.31 6.96 3.21
N GLN A 10 10.86 6.77 4.42
CA GLN A 10 12.21 6.21 4.59
C GLN A 10 12.27 4.70 4.43
N LYS A 11 11.20 3.99 4.81
CA LYS A 11 11.19 2.53 4.91
C LYS A 11 10.44 1.86 3.78
N THR A 12 9.83 2.63 2.88
CA THR A 12 9.09 2.07 1.76
C THR A 12 9.34 2.80 0.47
N GLU A 13 9.36 2.06 -0.63
CA GLU A 13 9.45 2.59 -1.99
C GLU A 13 8.14 2.39 -2.75
N VAL A 14 7.89 3.20 -3.77
CA VAL A 14 6.71 3.03 -4.65
C VAL A 14 7.01 1.93 -5.66
N VAL A 15 6.18 0.90 -5.68
CA VAL A 15 6.30 -0.20 -6.66
C VAL A 15 5.26 -0.10 -7.77
N LYS A 16 4.09 0.45 -7.46
CA LYS A 16 2.98 0.56 -8.41
C LYS A 16 2.02 1.67 -8.00
N GLU A 17 1.52 2.38 -9.00
CA GLU A 17 0.38 3.28 -8.86
C GLU A 17 -0.76 2.75 -9.71
N VAL A 18 -1.98 2.79 -9.17
CA VAL A 18 -3.17 2.28 -9.87
C VAL A 18 -4.23 3.36 -9.90
N SER A 19 -4.62 3.72 -11.12
CA SER A 19 -5.74 4.61 -11.40
C SER A 19 -6.64 3.92 -12.42
N ASN A 20 -7.67 3.23 -11.94
CA ASN A 20 -8.63 2.50 -12.76
C ASN A 20 -10.00 2.45 -12.07
N ASN A 21 -11.00 1.90 -12.78
CA ASN A 21 -12.39 1.84 -12.29
C ASN A 21 -12.63 0.82 -11.18
N SER A 22 -11.62 0.02 -10.81
CA SER A 22 -11.72 -0.95 -9.69
C SER A 22 -11.61 -0.27 -8.33
N PHE A 23 -11.09 0.96 -8.28
CA PHE A 23 -10.94 1.75 -7.06
C PHE A 23 -11.71 3.07 -7.18
N PRO A 24 -12.34 3.55 -6.09
CA PRO A 24 -13.06 4.82 -6.09
C PRO A 24 -12.13 6.04 -6.17
N ARG A 25 -10.86 5.85 -5.85
CA ARG A 25 -9.78 6.86 -5.84
C ARG A 25 -8.48 6.17 -6.28
N PRO A 26 -7.49 6.90 -6.82
CA PRO A 26 -6.21 6.31 -7.19
C PRO A 26 -5.48 5.79 -5.94
N ILE A 27 -4.82 4.64 -6.09
CA ILE A 27 -4.02 4.03 -5.01
C ILE A 27 -2.53 4.05 -5.35
N GLN A 28 -1.71 4.09 -4.31
CA GLN A 28 -0.27 3.87 -4.37
C GLN A 28 0.09 2.64 -3.55
N ILE A 29 0.79 1.69 -4.18
CA ILE A 29 1.31 0.48 -3.55
C ILE A 29 2.79 0.73 -3.27
N ARG A 30 3.17 0.60 -2.00
CA ARG A 30 4.54 0.79 -1.52
C ARG A 30 5.08 -0.50 -0.91
N ARG A 31 6.34 -0.84 -1.18
CA ARG A 31 7.02 -2.01 -0.62
C ARG A 31 7.93 -1.60 0.54
N ASP A 32 7.87 -2.31 1.66
CA ASP A 32 8.78 -2.16 2.78
C ASP A 32 10.17 -2.69 2.41
N ILE A 33 11.17 -1.79 2.41
CA ILE A 33 12.55 -2.08 2.05
C ILE A 33 13.43 -2.43 3.26
N THR A 34 12.87 -2.39 4.47
CA THR A 34 13.62 -2.68 5.71
C THR A 34 13.67 -4.15 6.07
N ARG A 35 12.81 -4.98 5.45
CA ARG A 35 12.64 -6.40 5.78
C ARG A 35 12.84 -7.30 4.57
N TYR A 36 14.09 -7.62 4.26
CA TYR A 36 14.46 -8.48 3.13
C TYR A 36 13.82 -9.89 3.18
N ASN A 37 13.62 -10.46 4.36
CA ASN A 37 13.14 -11.84 4.50
C ASN A 37 11.61 -11.97 4.52
N GLN A 38 10.88 -10.86 4.57
CA GLN A 38 9.42 -10.87 4.60
C GLN A 38 8.88 -9.57 4.00
N PRO A 39 8.75 -9.51 2.66
CA PRO A 39 8.25 -8.33 1.98
C PRO A 39 6.84 -7.98 2.47
N ARG A 40 6.65 -6.71 2.80
CA ARG A 40 5.35 -6.14 3.19
C ARG A 40 5.00 -5.04 2.20
N TYR A 41 3.76 -5.04 1.75
CA TYR A 41 3.21 -3.98 0.91
C TYR A 41 2.23 -3.14 1.72
N ILE A 42 2.24 -1.84 1.47
CA ILE A 42 1.36 -0.86 2.10
C ILE A 42 0.63 -0.15 0.97
N VAL A 43 -0.69 -0.12 1.03
CA VAL A 43 -1.56 0.49 0.02
C VAL A 43 -2.16 1.76 0.60
N LEU A 44 -2.08 2.86 -0.14
CA LEU A 44 -2.48 4.20 0.30
C LEU A 44 -3.36 4.85 -0.76
N TRP A 45 -4.19 5.81 -0.36
CA TRP A 45 -4.85 6.70 -1.31
C TRP A 45 -3.80 7.68 -1.81
N ARG A 46 -3.58 7.70 -3.12
CA ARG A 46 -2.48 8.46 -3.71
C ARG A 46 -2.68 9.96 -3.48
N ASP A 47 -3.88 10.45 -3.73
CA ASP A 47 -4.30 11.84 -3.55
C ASP A 47 -4.22 12.30 -2.08
N GLU A 48 -4.61 11.44 -1.14
CA GLU A 48 -4.45 11.73 0.30
C GLU A 48 -2.99 11.81 0.70
N PHE A 49 -2.17 10.87 0.22
CA PHE A 49 -0.75 10.84 0.49
C PHE A 49 -0.04 12.08 -0.07
N GLU A 50 -0.33 12.47 -1.31
CA GLU A 50 0.24 13.68 -1.93
C GLU A 50 -0.19 14.95 -1.17
N THR A 51 -1.45 15.04 -0.77
CA THR A 51 -1.97 16.18 0.00
C THR A 51 -1.27 16.30 1.35
N LYS A 52 -1.23 15.21 2.13
CA LYS A 52 -0.57 15.18 3.45
C LYS A 52 0.94 15.38 3.35
N ARG A 53 1.58 14.90 2.28
CA ARG A 53 3.02 15.10 2.08
C ARG A 53 3.37 16.58 1.88
N ASN A 54 2.49 17.35 1.24
CA ASN A 54 2.70 18.76 0.95
C ASN A 54 2.18 19.68 2.07
N ASP A 55 1.43 19.14 3.01
CA ASP A 55 0.91 19.86 4.17
C ASP A 55 1.89 19.78 5.35
N SER A 56 2.13 20.92 5.99
CA SER A 56 3.04 21.06 7.14
C SER A 56 2.31 20.97 8.49
N SER A 57 1.00 20.70 8.49
CA SER A 57 0.20 20.55 9.70
C SER A 57 0.58 19.29 10.50
N ALA A 58 0.31 19.33 11.82
CA ALA A 58 0.58 18.20 12.70
C ALA A 58 -0.23 16.93 12.35
N GLU A 59 -1.40 17.09 11.73
CA GLU A 59 -2.27 15.99 11.31
C GLU A 59 -1.72 15.25 10.07
N SER A 60 -0.92 15.93 9.26
CA SER A 60 -0.29 15.38 8.06
C SER A 60 0.95 14.52 8.34
N TYR A 61 1.42 14.46 9.59
CA TYR A 61 2.49 13.56 10.00
C TYR A 61 2.11 12.08 9.99
N TYR A 62 0.82 11.75 9.98
CA TYR A 62 0.35 10.38 10.08
C TYR A 62 -0.60 10.03 8.93
N ILE A 63 -0.33 8.88 8.30
CA ILE A 63 -1.19 8.32 7.27
C ILE A 63 -1.78 7.00 7.73
N GLU A 64 -3.07 6.83 7.47
CA GLU A 64 -3.73 5.55 7.63
C GLU A 64 -3.67 4.82 6.29
N PRO A 65 -3.03 3.63 6.21
CA PRO A 65 -3.09 2.86 4.98
C PRO A 65 -4.50 2.32 4.74
N ILE A 66 -4.78 1.96 3.49
CA ILE A 66 -5.99 1.27 3.04
C ILE A 66 -5.88 -0.24 3.30
N ALA A 67 -4.66 -0.77 3.09
CA ALA A 67 -4.34 -2.18 3.23
C ALA A 67 -2.86 -2.33 3.51
N GLU A 68 -2.52 -3.40 4.23
CA GLU A 68 -1.17 -3.87 4.43
C GLU A 68 -1.11 -5.36 4.12
N LEU A 69 -0.15 -5.77 3.31
CA LEU A 69 -0.11 -7.11 2.76
C LEU A 69 1.24 -7.74 3.04
N LEU A 70 1.24 -9.00 3.47
CA LEU A 70 2.45 -9.76 3.78
C LEU A 70 2.69 -10.84 2.72
N VAL A 71 3.89 -10.86 2.18
CA VAL A 71 4.38 -11.90 1.28
C VAL A 71 5.19 -12.92 2.07
N LYS A 72 4.96 -14.20 1.78
CA LYS A 72 5.75 -15.30 2.33
C LYS A 72 5.90 -16.39 1.27
N ASN A 73 7.15 -16.78 1.01
CA ASN A 73 7.56 -17.68 -0.06
C ASN A 73 7.05 -17.20 -1.43
N ASP A 74 7.32 -15.93 -1.75
CA ASP A 74 6.96 -15.29 -3.03
C ASP A 74 5.46 -15.31 -3.38
N LYS A 75 4.62 -15.54 -2.38
CA LYS A 75 3.17 -15.53 -2.50
C LYS A 75 2.57 -14.56 -1.49
N LEU A 76 1.58 -13.80 -1.94
CA LEU A 76 0.75 -13.01 -1.06
C LEU A 76 -0.04 -13.95 -0.12
N ARG A 77 0.15 -13.80 1.19
CA ARG A 77 -0.41 -14.73 2.19
C ARG A 77 -1.42 -14.09 3.11
N TYR A 78 -1.22 -12.82 3.46
CA TYR A 78 -2.09 -12.13 4.39
C TYR A 78 -2.32 -10.69 3.93
N ALA A 79 -3.55 -10.22 4.12
CA ALA A 79 -3.91 -8.82 4.02
C ALA A 79 -4.42 -8.38 5.40
N VAL A 80 -3.62 -7.59 6.10
CA VAL A 80 -4.06 -6.82 7.27
C VAL A 80 -4.76 -5.58 6.70
N LYS A 81 -6.01 -5.32 7.08
CA LYS A 81 -6.75 -4.15 6.59
C LYS A 81 -6.68 -3.03 7.63
N PRO A 82 -6.02 -1.90 7.35
CA PRO A 82 -6.31 -0.65 8.02
C PRO A 82 -7.41 0.10 7.25
N SER A 83 -8.54 0.33 7.92
CA SER A 83 -9.34 1.56 7.85
C SER A 83 -10.61 1.36 8.66
N SER A 84 -10.92 2.34 9.52
CA SER A 84 -12.18 2.53 10.23
C SER A 84 -13.25 3.31 9.43
N HIS A 85 -12.91 3.79 8.22
CA HIS A 85 -13.71 4.78 7.48
C HIS A 85 -14.35 4.26 6.18
N HIS A 86 -13.95 3.09 5.68
CA HIS A 86 -14.55 2.50 4.48
C HIS A 86 -15.39 1.28 4.81
N ARG A 87 -16.61 1.21 4.28
CA ARG A 87 -17.37 -0.06 4.19
C ARG A 87 -16.65 -0.96 3.20
N VAL A 88 -15.64 -1.65 3.70
CA VAL A 88 -14.89 -2.65 2.94
C VAL A 88 -15.86 -3.77 2.56
N ASN A 89 -16.20 -3.84 1.28
CA ASN A 89 -16.91 -4.98 0.71
C ASN A 89 -15.89 -5.94 0.07
N SER A 90 -16.29 -7.19 -0.13
CA SER A 90 -15.41 -8.25 -0.67
C SER A 90 -14.79 -7.90 -2.02
N ARG A 91 -15.45 -7.08 -2.85
CA ARG A 91 -14.92 -6.67 -4.16
C ARG A 91 -13.71 -5.76 -4.02
N PHE A 92 -13.74 -4.83 -3.06
CA PHE A 92 -12.61 -3.94 -2.80
C PHE A 92 -11.38 -4.72 -2.33
N ASP A 93 -11.57 -5.69 -1.44
CA ASP A 93 -10.48 -6.53 -0.95
C ASP A 93 -9.79 -7.31 -2.07
N GLU A 94 -10.58 -7.93 -2.94
CA GLU A 94 -10.06 -8.69 -4.07
C GLU A 94 -9.33 -7.76 -5.05
N ALA A 95 -9.85 -6.56 -5.32
CA ALA A 95 -9.16 -5.57 -6.15
C ALA A 95 -7.78 -5.20 -5.57
N VAL A 96 -7.70 -4.96 -4.26
CA VAL A 96 -6.43 -4.67 -3.57
C VAL A 96 -5.46 -5.86 -3.70
N LYS A 97 -5.90 -7.08 -3.40
CA LYS A 97 -5.07 -8.29 -3.49
C LYS A 97 -4.56 -8.51 -4.92
N CYS A 98 -5.43 -8.34 -5.92
CA CYS A 98 -5.06 -8.44 -7.33
C CYS A 98 -3.99 -7.41 -7.70
N ALA A 99 -4.20 -6.14 -7.34
CA ALA A 99 -3.26 -5.08 -7.67
C ALA A 99 -1.86 -5.31 -7.06
N VAL A 100 -1.80 -5.84 -5.83
CA VAL A 100 -0.55 -6.17 -5.15
C VAL A 100 0.10 -7.43 -5.73
N ASN A 101 -0.67 -8.46 -6.06
CA ASN A 101 -0.15 -9.65 -6.74
C ASN A 101 0.43 -9.32 -8.11
N GLU A 102 -0.20 -8.42 -8.86
CA GLU A 102 0.35 -7.93 -10.12
C GLU A 102 1.67 -7.19 -9.90
N ALA A 103 1.77 -6.33 -8.89
CA ALA A 103 3.02 -5.64 -8.55
C ALA A 103 4.13 -6.65 -8.20
N LEU A 104 3.82 -7.63 -7.33
CA LEU A 104 4.74 -8.70 -6.96
C LEU A 104 5.20 -9.52 -8.19
N THR A 105 4.29 -9.86 -9.09
CA THR A 105 4.61 -10.63 -10.30
C THR A 105 5.54 -9.84 -11.22
N GLN A 106 5.31 -8.54 -11.39
CA GLN A 106 6.18 -7.66 -12.18
C GLN A 106 7.58 -7.55 -11.57
N GLU A 107 7.67 -7.40 -10.25
CA GLU A 107 8.96 -7.36 -9.55
C GLU A 107 9.74 -8.68 -9.69
N LEU A 108 9.07 -9.83 -9.57
CA LEU A 108 9.70 -11.14 -9.76
C LEU A 108 10.19 -11.35 -11.19
N GLN A 109 9.45 -10.86 -12.19
CA GLN A 109 9.87 -10.94 -13.60
C GLN A 109 11.11 -10.07 -13.90
N LEU A 110 11.29 -8.95 -13.21
CA LEU A 110 12.47 -8.09 -13.38
C LEU A 110 13.74 -8.67 -12.75
N LEU A 111 13.61 -9.70 -11.90
CA LEU A 111 14.70 -10.37 -11.20
C LEU A 111 15.12 -11.71 -11.84
N ALA A 112 14.38 -12.18 -12.84
CA ALA A 112 14.60 -13.45 -13.56
C ALA A 112 15.34 -13.23 -14.88
#